data_AF-A0A0Q3RPB9-F1
#
_entry.id   AF-A0A0Q3RPB9-F1
#
_cell.length_a   1.000
_cell.length_b   1.000
_cell.length_c   1.000
_cell.angle_alpha   90.00
_cell.angle_beta   90.00
_cell.angle_gamma   90.00
#
_symmetry.space_group_name_H-M   'P 1'
#
loop_
_entity.id
_entity.type
_entity.pdbx_description
1 polymer ?
#
loop_
_entity_poly.entity_id
_entity_poly.type
_entity_poly.pdbx_seq_one_letter_code
_entity_poly.pdbx_strand_id
1 'polypeptide(L)'
;VFEFADKHRGPYSSSLHAAVCPCYCDYSGYQDELLWGAAWLHKASRRREYREYIKRNEVVLGASDAINEFGWDNKHAGINVLISKEVLMGKDEYFQSFRVNADNFMCTLLPGISNHPQIQYSPGGLLFKVGSSNMQHVTQLSFLLLAYSNYLSHAGGRVSCGSSSASPAQLRRVAKRQVDYILGDNPLRMSYMVGYGSRFPRRIHHRASSIPSVAAHPAKIGCKAGAAYYASPAPNPNLLVGAVVGGPSDASDAFPDARAVFQQSEPTTYINAPLMGLLAYFSAHPNPAESGGD
;
A
#
# COMPACT_ATOMS: atom_id res chain seq x y z
N VAL A 1 23.40 4.36 7.27
CA VAL A 1 22.65 3.63 6.22
C VAL A 1 22.52 4.49 4.95
N PHE A 2 21.87 5.65 4.99
CA PHE A 2 21.71 6.50 3.79
C PHE A 2 23.03 6.85 3.09
N GLU A 3 24.03 7.33 3.83
CA GLU A 3 25.35 7.66 3.26
C GLU A 3 26.02 6.46 2.57
N PHE A 4 25.85 5.25 3.12
CA PHE A 4 26.36 4.03 2.50
C PHE A 4 25.64 3.73 1.19
N ALA A 5 24.31 3.83 1.17
CA ALA A 5 23.50 3.61 -0.04
C ALA A 5 23.81 4.64 -1.14
N ASP A 6 23.96 5.91 -0.76
CA ASP A 6 24.26 7.00 -1.72
C ASP A 6 25.69 6.90 -2.29
N LYS A 7 26.65 6.42 -1.49
CA LYS A 7 28.04 6.22 -1.91
C LYS A 7 28.24 4.94 -2.73
N HIS A 8 27.51 3.87 -2.41
CA HIS A 8 27.66 2.54 -3.03
C HIS A 8 26.37 2.16 -3.77
N ARG A 9 26.15 2.86 -4.87
CA ARG A 9 24.90 2.80 -5.64
C ARG A 9 24.80 1.51 -6.45
N GLY A 10 23.65 0.86 -6.34
CA GLY A 10 23.31 -0.33 -7.11
C GLY A 10 22.11 -1.04 -6.50
N PRO A 11 21.32 -1.76 -7.32
CA PRO A 11 20.21 -2.55 -6.83
C PRO A 11 20.75 -3.71 -5.98
N TYR A 12 20.18 -3.89 -4.79
CA TYR A 12 20.68 -4.90 -3.86
C TYR A 12 20.56 -6.34 -4.43
N SER A 13 19.54 -6.56 -5.27
CA SER A 13 19.26 -7.83 -5.93
C SER A 13 20.32 -8.21 -6.96
N SER A 14 21.14 -7.28 -7.46
CA SER A 14 22.27 -7.63 -8.34
C SER A 14 23.35 -8.41 -7.59
N SER A 15 23.61 -8.06 -6.33
CA SER A 15 24.60 -8.78 -5.52
C SER A 15 24.02 -9.99 -4.81
N LEU A 16 22.73 -9.93 -4.42
CA LEU A 16 22.07 -10.97 -3.63
C LEU A 16 21.07 -11.80 -4.44
N HIS A 17 21.16 -11.80 -5.77
CA HIS A 17 20.17 -12.40 -6.67
C HIS A 17 19.71 -13.79 -6.25
N ALA A 18 20.67 -14.70 -5.97
CA ALA A 18 20.37 -16.08 -5.60
C ALA A 18 19.60 -16.24 -4.27
N ALA A 19 19.63 -15.23 -3.40
CA ALA A 19 18.95 -15.25 -2.11
C ALA A 19 17.58 -14.57 -2.15
N VAL A 20 17.37 -13.59 -3.04
CA VAL A 20 16.17 -12.72 -3.01
C VAL A 20 15.26 -12.90 -4.20
N CYS A 21 15.80 -13.29 -5.37
CA CYS A 21 15.02 -13.52 -6.57
C CYS A 21 14.55 -14.98 -6.67
N PRO A 22 13.33 -15.24 -7.20
CA PRO A 22 12.39 -14.29 -7.81
C PRO A 22 11.40 -13.63 -6.83
N CYS A 23 11.64 -13.66 -5.52
CA CYS A 23 10.65 -13.23 -4.52
C CYS A 23 10.59 -11.71 -4.35
N TYR A 24 11.73 -11.07 -4.06
CA TYR A 24 11.84 -9.63 -3.82
C TYR A 24 12.97 -9.05 -4.66
N CYS A 25 12.97 -9.30 -5.97
CA CYS A 25 13.91 -8.62 -6.84
C CYS A 25 13.65 -7.12 -6.81
N ASP A 26 14.72 -6.35 -6.93
CA ASP A 26 14.63 -4.92 -7.25
C ASP A 26 14.19 -4.79 -8.73
N TYR A 27 12.98 -4.27 -8.95
CA TYR A 27 12.45 -4.04 -10.30
C TYR A 27 12.41 -2.55 -10.66
N SER A 28 12.28 -1.65 -9.68
CA SER A 28 12.22 -0.19 -9.88
C SER A 28 13.58 0.50 -9.91
N GLY A 29 14.64 -0.15 -9.46
CA GLY A 29 15.92 0.48 -9.16
C GLY A 29 16.00 0.91 -7.68
N TYR A 30 17.14 1.52 -7.33
CA TYR A 30 17.41 2.05 -5.99
C TYR A 30 17.23 3.58 -5.91
N GLN A 31 16.93 4.22 -7.05
CA GLN A 31 16.92 5.66 -7.22
C GLN A 31 15.82 6.30 -6.38
N ASP A 32 14.62 5.69 -6.38
CA ASP A 32 13.53 6.13 -5.55
C ASP A 32 13.77 5.84 -4.07
N GLU A 33 14.46 4.76 -3.69
CA GLU A 33 14.90 4.53 -2.30
C GLU A 33 15.79 5.67 -1.79
N LEU A 34 16.69 6.19 -2.62
CA LEU A 34 17.54 7.34 -2.25
C LEU A 34 16.70 8.61 -2.06
N LEU A 35 15.78 8.91 -2.97
CA LEU A 35 14.87 10.05 -2.80
C LEU A 35 13.97 9.88 -1.57
N TRP A 36 13.42 8.69 -1.35
CA TRP A 36 12.58 8.35 -0.21
C TRP A 36 13.35 8.48 1.11
N GLY A 37 14.56 7.94 1.18
CA GLY A 37 15.44 8.05 2.33
C GLY A 37 15.80 9.51 2.65
N ALA A 38 16.16 10.29 1.63
CA ALA A 38 16.45 11.71 1.80
C ALA A 38 15.22 12.50 2.27
N ALA A 39 14.03 12.21 1.74
CA ALA A 39 12.78 12.84 2.15
C ALA A 39 12.45 12.58 3.64
N TRP A 40 12.57 11.33 4.10
CA TRP A 40 12.37 11.00 5.51
C TRP A 40 13.43 11.62 6.43
N LEU A 41 14.69 11.58 6.03
CA LEU A 41 15.77 12.20 6.80
C LEU A 41 15.61 13.71 6.87
N HIS A 42 15.19 14.36 5.79
CA HIS A 42 14.86 15.78 5.81
C HIS A 42 13.70 16.07 6.76
N LYS A 43 12.62 15.28 6.70
CA LYS A 43 11.46 15.43 7.58
C LYS A 43 11.82 15.28 9.06
N ALA A 44 12.64 14.27 9.39
CA ALA A 44 13.00 13.95 10.77
C ALA A 44 14.04 14.94 11.35
N SER A 45 15.06 15.30 10.57
CA SER A 45 16.19 16.07 11.07
C SER A 45 16.12 17.58 10.77
N ARG A 46 15.31 17.99 9.79
CA ARG A 46 15.27 19.35 9.23
C ARG A 46 16.61 19.86 8.70
N ARG A 47 17.60 18.98 8.52
CA ARG A 47 18.92 19.35 7.98
C ARG A 47 18.80 19.76 6.51
N ARG A 48 19.48 20.86 6.17
CA ARG A 48 19.51 21.45 4.83
C ARG A 48 20.15 20.51 3.80
N GLU A 49 21.12 19.71 4.19
CA GLU A 49 21.82 18.79 3.28
C GLU A 49 20.88 17.81 2.55
N TYR A 50 19.88 17.26 3.26
CA TYR A 50 18.90 16.34 2.66
C TYR A 50 17.92 17.07 1.76
N ARG A 51 17.55 18.30 2.12
CA ARG A 51 16.77 19.17 1.24
C ARG A 51 17.51 19.41 -0.05
N GLU A 52 18.75 19.88 0.01
CA GLU A 52 19.58 20.14 -1.18
C GLU A 52 19.91 18.86 -1.95
N TYR A 53 19.96 17.71 -1.29
CA TYR A 53 20.08 16.42 -1.94
C TYR A 53 18.86 16.14 -2.82
N ILE A 54 17.64 16.25 -2.27
CA ILE A 54 16.39 16.06 -3.02
C ILE A 54 16.35 16.99 -4.23
N LYS A 55 16.66 18.29 -4.01
CA LYS A 55 16.66 19.28 -5.09
C LYS A 55 17.59 18.91 -6.25
N ARG A 56 18.85 18.60 -5.93
CA ARG A 56 19.85 18.27 -6.95
C ARG A 56 19.59 16.94 -7.66
N ASN A 57 18.88 16.02 -7.02
CA ASN A 57 18.70 14.66 -7.52
C ASN A 57 17.29 14.35 -8.02
N GLU A 58 16.33 15.28 -7.91
CA GLU A 58 14.93 15.06 -8.32
C GLU A 58 14.82 14.47 -9.74
N VAL A 59 15.43 15.13 -10.73
CA VAL A 59 15.37 14.71 -12.14
C VAL A 59 16.27 13.49 -12.39
N VAL A 60 17.47 13.48 -11.81
CA VAL A 60 18.49 12.44 -12.06
C VAL A 60 18.09 11.09 -11.46
N LEU A 61 17.36 11.09 -10.34
CA LEU A 61 16.82 9.90 -9.69
C LEU A 61 15.35 9.61 -10.08
N GLY A 62 14.83 10.28 -11.11
CA GLY A 62 13.57 9.88 -11.73
C GLY A 62 12.31 10.15 -10.89
N ALA A 63 12.26 11.20 -10.07
CA ALA A 63 11.13 11.46 -9.16
C ALA A 63 9.73 11.48 -9.83
N SER A 64 9.67 11.66 -11.16
CA SER A 64 8.46 11.71 -11.97
C SER A 64 8.21 10.45 -12.82
N ASP A 65 9.03 9.40 -12.72
CA ASP A 65 9.02 8.29 -13.66
C ASP A 65 7.81 7.36 -13.47
N ALA A 66 7.51 7.00 -12.21
CA ALA A 66 6.43 6.05 -11.86
C ALA A 66 5.45 6.63 -10.83
N ILE A 67 4.93 7.84 -11.06
CA ILE A 67 4.10 8.58 -10.09
C ILE A 67 2.82 7.86 -9.64
N ASN A 68 2.40 6.80 -10.34
CA ASN A 68 1.22 5.99 -10.01
C ASN A 68 1.55 4.71 -9.22
N GLU A 69 2.81 4.52 -8.83
CA GLU A 69 3.28 3.33 -8.10
C GLU A 69 3.72 3.68 -6.69
N PHE A 70 3.31 2.84 -5.74
CA PHE A 70 3.81 2.83 -4.37
C PHE A 70 3.70 1.43 -3.80
N GLY A 71 4.77 0.93 -3.19
CA GLY A 71 4.82 -0.38 -2.58
C GLY A 71 6.18 -0.69 -1.96
N TRP A 72 6.46 -1.98 -1.76
CA TRP A 72 7.73 -2.42 -1.18
C TRP A 72 8.92 -2.20 -2.14
N ASP A 73 8.68 -2.25 -3.44
CA ASP A 73 9.68 -2.04 -4.51
C ASP A 73 9.73 -0.56 -4.92
N ASN A 74 8.63 0.03 -5.36
CA ASN A 74 8.61 1.42 -5.86
C ASN A 74 8.08 2.44 -4.83
N LYS A 75 8.71 3.61 -4.69
CA LYS A 75 8.37 4.70 -3.74
C LYS A 75 7.88 6.00 -4.39
N HIS A 76 7.82 6.11 -5.71
CA HIS A 76 7.61 7.37 -6.43
C HIS A 76 6.36 8.13 -6.00
N ALA A 77 5.18 7.49 -5.94
CA ALA A 77 3.96 8.19 -5.51
C ALA A 77 4.08 8.65 -4.04
N GLY A 78 4.69 7.82 -3.18
CA GLY A 78 4.95 8.14 -1.78
C GLY A 78 5.90 9.33 -1.60
N ILE A 79 6.96 9.41 -2.39
CA ILE A 79 7.91 10.54 -2.39
C ILE A 79 7.20 11.84 -2.75
N ASN A 80 6.43 11.83 -3.84
CA ASN A 80 5.68 13.00 -4.30
C ASN A 80 4.65 13.46 -3.26
N VAL A 81 3.89 12.53 -2.67
CA VAL A 81 2.98 12.85 -1.55
C VAL A 81 3.74 13.39 -0.36
N LEU A 82 4.84 12.77 0.07
CA LEU A 82 5.59 13.18 1.27
C LEU A 82 6.16 14.60 1.14
N ILE A 83 6.80 14.90 0.01
CA ILE A 83 7.49 16.17 -0.24
C ILE A 83 6.50 17.30 -0.55
N SER A 84 5.37 17.00 -1.21
CA SER A 84 4.32 17.99 -1.51
C SER A 84 3.82 18.75 -0.27
N LYS A 85 3.94 18.14 0.92
CA LYS A 85 3.63 18.80 2.19
C LYS A 85 4.37 20.11 2.39
N GLU A 86 5.64 20.18 1.99
CA GLU A 86 6.47 21.39 2.17
C GLU A 86 5.96 22.53 1.27
N VAL A 87 5.46 22.22 0.07
CA VAL A 87 4.79 23.18 -0.82
C VAL A 87 3.47 23.63 -0.25
N LEU A 88 2.62 22.68 0.15
CA LEU A 88 1.26 22.95 0.67
C LEU A 88 1.28 23.77 1.95
N MET A 89 2.37 23.68 2.73
CA MET A 89 2.58 24.49 3.93
C MET A 89 3.27 25.84 3.67
N GLY A 90 3.45 26.22 2.39
CA GLY A 90 4.07 27.49 2.00
C GLY A 90 5.56 27.59 2.32
N LYS A 91 6.27 26.47 2.49
CA LYS A 91 7.65 26.45 2.94
C LYS A 91 8.67 26.44 1.80
N ASP A 92 8.30 25.92 0.63
CA ASP A 92 9.24 25.77 -0.48
C ASP A 92 8.56 25.61 -1.84
N GLU A 93 8.53 26.66 -2.64
CA GLU A 93 7.99 26.61 -4.02
C GLU A 93 8.83 25.75 -4.96
N TYR A 94 10.10 25.50 -4.63
CA TYR A 94 10.95 24.64 -5.47
C TYR A 94 10.36 23.24 -5.64
N PHE A 95 9.69 22.72 -4.60
CA PHE A 95 9.12 21.38 -4.62
C PHE A 95 7.77 21.31 -5.33
N GLN A 96 7.37 22.34 -6.08
CA GLN A 96 6.07 22.42 -6.77
C GLN A 96 5.82 21.24 -7.70
N SER A 97 6.85 20.72 -8.38
CA SER A 97 6.78 19.51 -9.21
C SER A 97 6.25 18.30 -8.44
N PHE A 98 6.74 18.07 -7.21
CA PHE A 98 6.27 16.97 -6.36
C PHE A 98 4.79 17.10 -6.02
N ARG A 99 4.31 18.33 -5.79
CA ARG A 99 2.86 18.59 -5.60
C ARG A 99 2.07 18.31 -6.87
N VAL A 100 2.53 18.76 -8.04
CA VAL A 100 1.87 18.50 -9.33
C VAL A 100 1.78 16.99 -9.58
N ASN A 101 2.86 16.25 -9.34
CA ASN A 101 2.87 14.80 -9.46
C ASN A 101 1.92 14.12 -8.47
N ALA A 102 1.87 14.60 -7.21
CA ALA A 102 0.92 14.11 -6.21
C ALA A 102 -0.53 14.38 -6.64
N ASP A 103 -0.84 15.58 -7.13
CA ASP A 103 -2.18 15.93 -7.64
C ASP A 103 -2.57 15.02 -8.82
N ASN A 104 -1.69 14.87 -9.81
CA ASN A 104 -1.91 13.98 -10.96
C ASN A 104 -2.17 12.53 -10.53
N PHE A 105 -1.36 12.01 -9.60
CA PHE A 105 -1.55 10.69 -9.03
C PHE A 105 -2.89 10.55 -8.31
N MET A 106 -3.27 11.52 -7.47
CA MET A 106 -4.57 11.47 -6.77
C MET A 106 -5.72 11.44 -7.77
N CYS A 107 -5.63 12.22 -8.85
CA CYS A 107 -6.62 12.19 -9.92
C CYS A 107 -6.77 10.81 -10.56
N THR A 108 -5.71 9.97 -10.61
CA THR A 108 -5.82 8.61 -11.15
C THR A 108 -6.60 7.64 -10.25
N LEU A 109 -6.69 7.94 -8.96
CA LEU A 109 -7.36 7.09 -7.97
C LEU A 109 -8.86 7.41 -7.80
N LEU A 110 -9.34 8.52 -8.35
CA LEU A 110 -10.69 9.00 -8.06
C LEU A 110 -11.74 8.35 -8.99
N PRO A 111 -12.71 7.59 -8.43
CA PRO A 111 -13.75 6.97 -9.24
C PRO A 111 -14.63 8.04 -9.89
N GLY A 112 -14.97 7.85 -11.16
CA GLY A 112 -15.76 8.79 -11.96
C GLY A 112 -15.01 10.03 -12.46
N ILE A 113 -13.75 10.22 -12.06
CA ILE A 113 -12.85 11.25 -12.60
C ILE A 113 -11.78 10.61 -13.49
N SER A 114 -11.17 9.51 -13.03
CA SER A 114 -10.14 8.81 -13.81
C SER A 114 -10.70 7.70 -14.69
N ASN A 115 -10.09 7.54 -15.86
CA ASN A 115 -10.16 6.34 -16.71
C ASN A 115 -8.76 5.73 -16.89
N HIS A 116 -7.89 5.82 -15.88
CA HIS A 116 -6.51 5.33 -15.99
C HIS A 116 -6.50 3.81 -16.29
N PRO A 117 -5.86 3.35 -17.37
CA PRO A 117 -6.03 1.96 -17.84
C PRO A 117 -5.55 0.90 -16.83
N GLN A 118 -4.57 1.26 -16.00
CA GLN A 118 -3.99 0.35 -15.01
C GLN A 118 -4.66 0.42 -13.63
N ILE A 119 -5.53 1.40 -13.37
CA ILE A 119 -6.22 1.57 -12.09
C ILE A 119 -7.73 1.59 -12.36
N GLN A 120 -8.38 0.51 -11.97
CA GLN A 120 -9.79 0.27 -12.23
C GLN A 120 -10.53 0.05 -10.91
N TYR A 121 -11.85 -0.10 -10.99
CA TYR A 121 -12.69 -0.48 -9.87
C TYR A 121 -13.54 -1.69 -10.23
N SER A 122 -13.67 -2.63 -9.31
CA SER A 122 -14.63 -3.73 -9.43
C SER A 122 -16.07 -3.22 -9.32
N PRO A 123 -17.09 -4.00 -9.74
CA PRO A 123 -18.50 -3.68 -9.49
C PRO A 123 -18.82 -3.41 -8.02
N GLY A 124 -18.15 -4.10 -7.08
CA GLY A 124 -18.27 -3.86 -5.64
C GLY A 124 -17.58 -2.60 -5.13
N GLY A 125 -16.80 -1.92 -5.97
CA GLY A 125 -16.06 -0.70 -5.66
C GLY A 125 -14.68 -0.93 -5.04
N LEU A 126 -14.07 -2.11 -5.23
CA LEU A 126 -12.68 -2.38 -4.87
C LEU A 126 -11.75 -1.74 -5.89
N LEU A 127 -10.75 -0.99 -5.44
CA LEU A 127 -9.66 -0.54 -6.27
C LEU A 127 -8.89 -1.76 -6.80
N PHE A 128 -8.74 -1.83 -8.12
CA PHE A 128 -8.01 -2.89 -8.79
C PHE A 128 -6.84 -2.32 -9.58
N LYS A 129 -5.65 -2.85 -9.31
CA LYS A 129 -4.44 -2.56 -10.09
C LYS A 129 -3.81 -3.87 -10.54
N VAL A 130 -3.41 -3.92 -11.81
CA VAL A 130 -2.82 -5.12 -12.41
C VAL A 130 -1.57 -5.54 -11.63
N GLY A 131 -1.53 -6.80 -11.20
CA GLY A 131 -0.46 -7.36 -10.39
C GLY A 131 -0.91 -8.61 -9.63
N SER A 132 -0.01 -9.20 -8.85
CA SER A 132 -0.36 -10.24 -7.86
C SER A 132 -0.83 -9.58 -6.57
N SER A 133 -1.70 -10.24 -5.78
CA SER A 133 -2.10 -9.77 -4.45
C SER A 133 -2.62 -8.33 -4.41
N ASN A 134 -3.74 -8.07 -5.09
CA ASN A 134 -4.29 -6.72 -5.30
C ASN A 134 -4.44 -5.89 -4.01
N MET A 135 -4.71 -6.52 -2.85
CA MET A 135 -4.83 -5.83 -1.56
C MET A 135 -3.57 -5.04 -1.15
N GLN A 136 -2.40 -5.34 -1.72
CA GLN A 136 -1.22 -4.51 -1.52
C GLN A 136 -1.45 -3.10 -2.09
N HIS A 137 -1.97 -2.99 -3.30
CA HIS A 137 -2.27 -1.72 -3.94
C HIS A 137 -3.43 -1.02 -3.25
N VAL A 138 -4.50 -1.75 -2.91
CA VAL A 138 -5.66 -1.20 -2.21
C VAL A 138 -5.24 -0.47 -0.93
N THR A 139 -4.44 -1.14 -0.08
CA THR A 139 -4.03 -0.58 1.21
C THR A 139 -3.01 0.56 1.05
N GLN A 140 -2.02 0.41 0.16
CA GLN A 140 -0.96 1.39 -0.10
C GLN A 140 -1.51 2.69 -0.71
N LEU A 141 -2.34 2.59 -1.76
CA LEU A 141 -2.90 3.74 -2.45
C LEU A 141 -3.96 4.45 -1.60
N SER A 142 -4.76 3.71 -0.84
CA SER A 142 -5.70 4.29 0.13
C SER A 142 -4.98 5.05 1.23
N PHE A 143 -3.84 4.55 1.72
CA PHE A 143 -3.03 5.25 2.70
C PHE A 143 -2.49 6.58 2.15
N LEU A 144 -2.04 6.61 0.89
CA LEU A 144 -1.60 7.84 0.25
C LEU A 144 -2.75 8.85 0.05
N LEU A 145 -3.94 8.38 -0.38
CA LEU A 145 -5.16 9.22 -0.45
C LEU A 145 -5.45 9.89 0.89
N LEU A 146 -5.42 9.12 1.97
CA LEU A 146 -5.63 9.64 3.32
C LEU A 146 -4.54 10.65 3.72
N ALA A 147 -3.27 10.30 3.55
CA ALA A 147 -2.15 11.17 3.92
C ALA A 147 -2.21 12.52 3.18
N TYR A 148 -2.46 12.49 1.88
CA TYR A 148 -2.55 13.70 1.06
C TYR A 148 -3.81 14.52 1.37
N SER A 149 -4.94 13.86 1.65
CA SER A 149 -6.15 14.56 2.09
C SER A 149 -5.91 15.37 3.37
N ASN A 150 -5.10 14.86 4.30
CA ASN A 150 -4.74 15.60 5.50
C ASN A 150 -3.88 16.82 5.16
N TYR A 151 -2.92 16.70 4.25
CA TYR A 151 -2.11 17.85 3.82
C TYR A 151 -2.95 18.94 3.15
N LEU A 152 -3.86 18.55 2.27
CA LEU A 152 -4.79 19.48 1.63
C LEU A 152 -5.74 20.13 2.63
N SER A 153 -6.24 19.38 3.62
CA SER A 153 -7.13 19.95 4.65
C SER A 153 -6.44 21.06 5.44
N HIS A 154 -5.21 20.81 5.89
CA HIS A 154 -4.41 21.81 6.62
C HIS A 154 -4.09 23.04 5.77
N ALA A 155 -3.91 22.85 4.46
CA ALA A 155 -3.61 23.94 3.53
C ALA A 155 -4.86 24.65 2.98
N GLY A 156 -6.08 24.22 3.35
CA GLY A 156 -7.31 24.70 2.73
C GLY A 156 -7.42 24.41 1.22
N GLY A 157 -6.69 23.39 0.74
CA GLY A 157 -6.49 23.08 -0.67
C GLY A 157 -7.46 22.04 -1.24
N ARG A 158 -7.38 21.86 -2.56
CA ARG A 158 -8.10 20.85 -3.35
C ARG A 158 -7.18 20.29 -4.42
N VAL A 159 -7.46 19.07 -4.87
CA VAL A 159 -6.83 18.49 -6.07
C VAL A 159 -7.54 19.02 -7.31
N SER A 160 -6.78 19.50 -8.29
CA SER A 160 -7.31 19.87 -9.61
C SER A 160 -7.09 18.73 -10.60
N CYS A 161 -8.16 18.23 -11.21
CA CYS A 161 -8.15 17.10 -12.15
C CYS A 161 -8.74 17.55 -13.49
N GLY A 162 -8.08 18.49 -14.16
CA GLY A 162 -8.56 19.10 -15.40
C GLY A 162 -9.82 19.95 -15.16
N SER A 163 -10.95 19.56 -15.75
CA SER A 163 -12.25 20.24 -15.56
C SER A 163 -12.93 19.87 -14.24
N SER A 164 -12.41 18.88 -13.51
CA SER A 164 -12.93 18.42 -12.22
C SER A 164 -12.02 18.82 -11.06
N SER A 165 -12.54 18.81 -9.83
CA SER A 165 -11.72 18.98 -8.63
C SER A 165 -12.17 18.03 -7.52
N ALA A 166 -11.25 17.68 -6.63
CA ALA A 166 -11.53 16.84 -5.48
C ALA A 166 -11.14 17.50 -4.16
N SER A 167 -12.09 17.53 -3.24
CA SER A 167 -11.92 17.97 -1.87
C SER A 167 -11.17 16.93 -1.04
N PRO A 168 -10.53 17.35 0.07
CA PRO A 168 -9.97 16.41 1.04
C PRO A 168 -10.98 15.36 1.53
N ALA A 169 -12.23 15.77 1.76
CA ALA A 169 -13.30 14.87 2.18
C ALA A 169 -13.63 13.81 1.11
N GLN A 170 -13.53 14.14 -0.18
CA GLN A 170 -13.68 13.14 -1.26
C GLN A 170 -12.56 12.10 -1.22
N LEU A 171 -11.30 12.52 -1.07
CA LEU A 171 -10.16 11.61 -0.96
C LEU A 171 -10.31 10.66 0.25
N ARG A 172 -10.69 11.20 1.42
CA ARG A 172 -10.96 10.40 2.62
C ARG A 172 -12.08 9.39 2.42
N ARG A 173 -13.15 9.76 1.71
CA ARG A 173 -14.26 8.82 1.40
C ARG A 173 -13.80 7.66 0.54
N VAL A 174 -12.96 7.92 -0.47
CA VAL A 174 -12.40 6.84 -1.31
C VAL A 174 -11.55 5.90 -0.45
N ALA A 175 -10.63 6.43 0.36
CA ALA A 175 -9.82 5.63 1.27
C ALA A 175 -10.67 4.82 2.27
N LYS A 176 -11.70 5.44 2.87
CA LYS A 176 -12.60 4.74 3.80
C LYS A 176 -13.37 3.62 3.11
N ARG A 177 -13.87 3.85 1.89
CA ARG A 177 -14.60 2.82 1.13
C ARG A 177 -13.73 1.57 0.90
N GLN A 178 -12.43 1.73 0.67
CA GLN A 178 -11.52 0.60 0.53
C GLN A 178 -11.32 -0.16 1.85
N VAL A 179 -11.22 0.56 2.98
CA VAL A 179 -11.16 -0.06 4.31
C VAL A 179 -12.46 -0.82 4.62
N ASP A 180 -13.61 -0.20 4.38
CA ASP A 180 -14.91 -0.83 4.60
C ASP A 180 -15.06 -2.09 3.71
N TYR A 181 -14.61 -2.03 2.45
CA TYR A 181 -14.57 -3.20 1.57
C TYR A 181 -13.69 -4.32 2.15
N ILE A 182 -12.48 -4.02 2.63
CA ILE A 182 -11.59 -5.00 3.29
C ILE A 182 -12.29 -5.62 4.51
N LEU A 183 -13.07 -4.84 5.25
CA LEU A 183 -13.72 -5.27 6.48
C LEU A 183 -15.09 -5.95 6.28
N GLY A 184 -15.63 -5.96 5.06
CA GLY A 184 -16.79 -6.78 4.70
C GLY A 184 -17.91 -6.06 3.95
N ASP A 185 -17.80 -4.75 3.69
CA ASP A 185 -18.73 -4.01 2.83
C ASP A 185 -18.40 -4.24 1.35
N ASN A 186 -18.62 -5.48 0.93
CA ASN A 186 -18.37 -5.97 -0.41
C ASN A 186 -19.48 -6.97 -0.84
N PRO A 187 -19.58 -7.33 -2.14
CA PRO A 187 -20.61 -8.24 -2.63
C PRO A 187 -20.64 -9.60 -1.93
N LEU A 188 -19.51 -10.08 -1.42
CA LEU A 188 -19.41 -11.34 -0.68
C LEU A 188 -19.82 -11.22 0.80
N ARG A 189 -20.04 -10.01 1.33
CA ARG A 189 -20.27 -9.74 2.75
C ARG A 189 -19.25 -10.45 3.64
N MET A 190 -17.99 -10.41 3.22
CA MET A 190 -16.89 -11.17 3.81
C MET A 190 -15.73 -10.25 4.11
N SER A 191 -15.25 -10.23 5.35
CA SER A 191 -14.00 -9.55 5.65
C SER A 191 -12.83 -10.28 4.99
N TYR A 192 -11.90 -9.56 4.39
CA TYR A 192 -10.61 -10.09 3.95
C TYR A 192 -9.55 -10.08 5.07
N MET A 193 -9.91 -9.59 6.27
CA MET A 193 -9.10 -9.66 7.48
C MET A 193 -9.49 -10.89 8.30
N VAL A 194 -8.54 -11.78 8.54
CA VAL A 194 -8.76 -13.02 9.29
C VAL A 194 -9.17 -12.69 10.73
N GLY A 195 -10.29 -13.29 11.17
CA GLY A 195 -10.83 -13.12 12.51
C GLY A 195 -11.68 -11.85 12.71
N TYR A 196 -11.93 -11.07 11.67
CA TYR A 196 -12.83 -9.91 11.74
C TYR A 196 -14.20 -10.21 11.11
N GLY A 197 -15.28 -9.76 11.77
CA GLY A 197 -16.65 -9.97 11.32
C GLY A 197 -17.13 -11.43 11.42
N SER A 198 -18.34 -11.70 10.92
CA SER A 198 -18.96 -13.03 10.97
C SER A 198 -18.45 -13.99 9.88
N ARG A 199 -17.88 -13.46 8.80
CA ARG A 199 -17.37 -14.22 7.65
C ARG A 199 -16.00 -13.68 7.23
N PHE A 200 -14.99 -14.55 7.22
CA PHE A 200 -13.59 -14.23 6.89
C PHE A 200 -12.85 -15.46 6.34
N PRO A 201 -11.71 -15.29 5.62
CA PRO A 201 -10.93 -16.39 5.06
C PRO A 201 -10.46 -17.38 6.12
N ARG A 202 -10.67 -18.66 5.86
CA ARG A 202 -10.28 -19.75 6.77
C ARG A 202 -9.15 -20.60 6.20
N ARG A 203 -8.79 -20.45 4.93
CA ARG A 203 -7.83 -21.31 4.23
C ARG A 203 -6.70 -20.49 3.61
N ILE A 204 -6.15 -19.55 4.36
CA ILE A 204 -5.09 -18.65 3.88
C ILE A 204 -3.78 -19.39 3.58
N HIS A 205 -3.00 -18.88 2.61
CA HIS A 205 -1.69 -19.39 2.24
C HIS A 205 -0.63 -18.98 3.28
N HIS A 206 -0.65 -19.62 4.45
CA HIS A 206 0.30 -19.34 5.52
C HIS A 206 0.65 -20.61 6.31
N ARG A 207 1.91 -21.02 6.23
CA ARG A 207 2.41 -22.32 6.73
C ARG A 207 2.11 -22.54 8.21
N ALA A 208 2.50 -21.60 9.08
CA ALA A 208 2.31 -21.75 10.52
C ALA A 208 0.83 -21.76 10.92
N SER A 209 -0.06 -21.11 10.15
CA SER A 209 -1.50 -21.21 10.42
C SER A 209 -2.10 -22.52 9.95
N SER A 210 -1.57 -23.11 8.86
CA SER A 210 -2.10 -24.34 8.26
C SER A 210 -1.68 -25.63 8.95
N ILE A 211 -0.66 -25.58 9.80
CA ILE A 211 -0.07 -26.74 10.48
C ILE A 211 -0.50 -26.73 11.96
N PRO A 212 -0.76 -27.89 12.61
CA PRO A 212 -1.11 -27.94 14.02
C PRO A 212 -0.08 -27.25 14.90
N SER A 213 -0.53 -26.66 16.01
CA SER A 213 0.36 -26.08 17.01
C SER A 213 1.23 -27.15 17.67
N VAL A 214 2.36 -26.74 18.26
CA VAL A 214 3.23 -27.65 19.02
C VAL A 214 2.50 -28.31 20.20
N ALA A 215 1.48 -27.64 20.77
CA ALA A 215 0.66 -28.23 21.82
C ALA A 215 -0.21 -29.41 21.31
N ALA A 216 -0.74 -29.31 20.09
CA ALA A 216 -1.55 -30.36 19.46
C ALA A 216 -0.69 -31.44 18.77
N HIS A 217 0.52 -31.09 18.34
CA HIS A 217 1.46 -32.00 17.69
C HIS A 217 2.91 -31.70 18.13
N PRO A 218 3.37 -32.26 19.26
CA PRO A 218 4.70 -31.96 19.81
C PRO A 218 5.88 -32.48 18.97
N ALA A 219 5.64 -33.47 18.11
CA ALA A 219 6.66 -34.03 17.24
C ALA A 219 7.05 -33.05 16.11
N LYS A 220 8.31 -33.13 15.66
CA LYS A 220 8.78 -32.31 14.54
C LYS A 220 8.11 -32.74 13.23
N ILE A 221 7.63 -31.76 12.47
CA ILE A 221 7.09 -31.98 11.12
C ILE A 221 8.19 -31.71 10.11
N GLY A 222 8.58 -32.73 9.34
CA GLY A 222 9.61 -32.60 8.30
C GLY A 222 9.18 -31.71 7.12
N CYS A 223 10.14 -31.15 6.38
CA CYS A 223 9.88 -30.15 5.33
C CYS A 223 8.82 -30.57 4.28
N LYS A 224 8.84 -31.83 3.84
CA LYS A 224 7.87 -32.35 2.84
C LYS A 224 6.56 -32.83 3.46
N ALA A 225 6.52 -33.08 4.77
CA ALA A 225 5.31 -33.51 5.47
C ALA A 225 4.24 -32.40 5.53
N GLY A 226 4.63 -31.14 5.29
CA GLY A 226 3.73 -29.99 5.12
C GLY A 226 2.74 -30.09 3.96
N ALA A 227 3.02 -30.94 2.95
CA ALA A 227 2.22 -31.03 1.73
C ALA A 227 0.76 -31.47 1.99
N ALA A 228 0.53 -32.36 2.95
CA ALA A 228 -0.81 -32.79 3.32
C ALA A 228 -1.64 -31.64 3.92
N TYR A 229 -1.03 -30.82 4.78
CA TYR A 229 -1.68 -29.61 5.33
C TYR A 229 -1.96 -28.57 4.24
N TYR A 230 -1.01 -28.40 3.30
CA TYR A 230 -1.20 -27.50 2.16
C TYR A 230 -2.40 -27.90 1.29
N ALA A 231 -2.51 -29.18 0.93
CA ALA A 231 -3.58 -29.71 0.07
C ALA A 231 -4.93 -29.90 0.79
N SER A 232 -4.96 -29.82 2.13
CA SER A 232 -6.17 -30.09 2.91
C SER A 232 -7.32 -29.14 2.56
N PRO A 233 -8.56 -29.65 2.38
CA PRO A 233 -9.76 -28.81 2.23
C PRO A 233 -10.19 -28.17 3.56
N ALA A 234 -9.67 -28.64 4.69
CA ALA A 234 -10.02 -28.10 5.99
C ALA A 234 -9.49 -26.66 6.18
N PRO A 235 -10.18 -25.86 7.02
CA PRO A 235 -9.65 -24.62 7.57
C PRO A 235 -8.24 -24.77 8.16
N ASN A 236 -7.49 -23.68 8.17
CA ASN A 236 -6.25 -23.58 8.93
C ASN A 236 -6.55 -23.77 10.43
N PRO A 237 -5.85 -24.69 11.14
CA PRO A 237 -6.12 -24.97 12.55
C PRO A 237 -5.81 -23.79 13.47
N ASN A 238 -4.92 -22.87 13.09
CA ASN A 238 -4.63 -21.66 13.85
C ASN A 238 -5.12 -20.43 13.09
N LEU A 239 -5.96 -19.62 13.72
CA LEU A 239 -6.38 -18.34 13.16
C LEU A 239 -5.23 -17.33 13.23
N LEU A 240 -4.79 -16.83 12.08
CA LEU A 240 -3.84 -15.73 12.00
C LEU A 240 -4.58 -14.38 12.10
N VAL A 241 -5.10 -14.08 13.30
CA VAL A 241 -5.96 -12.91 13.53
C VAL A 241 -5.29 -11.62 13.07
N GLY A 242 -6.04 -10.79 12.34
CA GLY A 242 -5.59 -9.49 11.82
C GLY A 242 -4.85 -9.55 10.48
N ALA A 243 -4.50 -10.74 9.99
CA ALA A 243 -3.88 -10.87 8.67
C ALA A 243 -4.86 -10.54 7.55
N VAL A 244 -4.45 -9.70 6.60
CA VAL A 244 -5.24 -9.39 5.41
C VAL A 244 -4.66 -10.15 4.22
N VAL A 245 -5.51 -10.92 3.56
CA VAL A 245 -5.14 -11.73 2.38
C VAL A 245 -4.99 -10.86 1.13
N GLY A 246 -4.37 -11.39 0.08
CA GLY A 246 -4.24 -10.72 -1.23
C GLY A 246 -5.56 -10.29 -1.89
N GLY A 247 -6.70 -10.91 -1.53
CA GLY A 247 -8.04 -10.55 -1.99
C GLY A 247 -8.30 -10.95 -3.45
N PRO A 248 -9.36 -10.42 -4.10
CA PRO A 248 -9.65 -10.67 -5.51
C PRO A 248 -8.46 -10.31 -6.42
N SER A 249 -8.14 -11.17 -7.38
CA SER A 249 -7.02 -10.95 -8.33
C SER A 249 -7.43 -10.28 -9.64
N ASP A 250 -8.72 -9.96 -9.79
CA ASP A 250 -9.28 -9.28 -10.94
C ASP A 250 -10.42 -8.35 -10.46
N ALA A 251 -11.03 -7.64 -11.41
CA ALA A 251 -12.11 -6.72 -11.13
C ALA A 251 -13.48 -7.40 -10.90
N SER A 252 -13.56 -8.72 -10.72
CA SER A 252 -14.86 -9.43 -10.59
C SER A 252 -15.42 -9.52 -9.16
N ASP A 253 -14.68 -9.04 -8.15
CA ASP A 253 -14.96 -9.24 -6.72
C ASP A 253 -14.87 -10.71 -6.24
N ALA A 254 -14.48 -11.65 -7.09
CA ALA A 254 -14.42 -13.07 -6.74
C ALA A 254 -13.26 -13.43 -5.81
N PHE A 255 -13.54 -14.28 -4.82
CA PHE A 255 -12.54 -14.81 -3.88
C PHE A 255 -12.91 -16.24 -3.43
N PRO A 256 -12.07 -17.27 -3.70
CA PRO A 256 -12.39 -18.68 -3.48
C PRO A 256 -12.04 -19.20 -2.08
N ASP A 257 -11.34 -18.42 -1.23
CA ASP A 257 -10.79 -18.87 0.07
C ASP A 257 -10.05 -20.22 -0.05
N ALA A 258 -8.96 -20.22 -0.83
CA ALA A 258 -8.26 -21.43 -1.20
C ALA A 258 -6.74 -21.28 -1.05
N ARG A 259 -6.16 -22.08 -0.14
CA ARG A 259 -4.74 -22.07 0.21
C ARG A 259 -3.79 -22.17 -0.98
N ALA A 260 -4.20 -22.87 -2.03
CA ALA A 260 -3.39 -23.05 -3.24
C ALA A 260 -3.39 -21.81 -4.16
N VAL A 261 -4.38 -20.93 -4.03
CA VAL A 261 -4.49 -19.67 -4.79
C VAL A 261 -3.76 -18.58 -4.01
N PHE A 262 -2.43 -18.68 -3.98
CA PHE A 262 -1.58 -17.85 -3.13
C PHE A 262 -1.69 -16.36 -3.47
N GLN A 263 -1.88 -15.98 -4.75
CA GLN A 263 -2.05 -14.58 -5.15
C GLN A 263 -3.24 -13.90 -4.50
N GLN A 264 -4.25 -14.67 -4.08
CA GLN A 264 -5.43 -14.15 -3.39
C GLN A 264 -5.42 -14.45 -1.89
N SER A 265 -4.85 -15.58 -1.49
CA SER A 265 -4.97 -16.11 -0.12
C SER A 265 -3.75 -15.89 0.76
N GLU A 266 -2.63 -15.41 0.21
CA GLU A 266 -1.42 -15.11 0.96
C GLU A 266 -1.55 -13.74 1.65
N PRO A 267 -1.40 -13.66 2.99
CA PRO A 267 -1.19 -12.39 3.67
C PRO A 267 0.29 -12.01 3.64
N THR A 268 0.57 -10.72 3.55
CA THR A 268 1.94 -10.20 3.61
C THR A 268 2.03 -8.99 4.53
N THR A 269 3.23 -8.76 5.06
CA THR A 269 3.49 -7.63 5.96
C THR A 269 3.24 -6.29 5.28
N TYR A 270 3.53 -6.17 3.98
CA TYR A 270 3.36 -4.93 3.21
C TYR A 270 1.90 -4.64 2.80
N ILE A 271 0.97 -5.61 2.90
CA ILE A 271 -0.47 -5.35 2.85
C ILE A 271 -0.94 -4.74 4.18
N ASN A 272 -0.52 -5.33 5.30
CA ASN A 272 -0.94 -4.89 6.62
C ASN A 272 -0.33 -3.54 7.05
N ALA A 273 0.92 -3.24 6.66
CA ALA A 273 1.65 -2.05 7.11
C ALA A 273 0.91 -0.71 6.84
N PRO A 274 0.49 -0.37 5.60
CA PRO A 274 -0.26 0.86 5.35
C PRO A 274 -1.69 0.81 5.92
N LEU A 275 -2.30 -0.38 6.00
CA LEU A 275 -3.63 -0.56 6.57
C LEU A 275 -3.68 -0.14 8.04
N MET A 276 -2.62 -0.34 8.82
CA MET A 276 -2.59 0.09 10.22
C MET A 276 -2.81 1.60 10.36
N GLY A 277 -2.23 2.41 9.47
CA GLY A 277 -2.43 3.86 9.46
C GLY A 277 -3.87 4.26 9.11
N LEU A 278 -4.48 3.54 8.16
CA LEU A 278 -5.89 3.74 7.79
C LEU A 278 -6.83 3.41 8.94
N LEU A 279 -6.65 2.23 9.57
CA LEU A 279 -7.48 1.79 10.69
C LEU A 279 -7.35 2.73 11.90
N ALA A 280 -6.12 3.14 12.24
CA ALA A 280 -5.89 4.09 13.32
C ALA A 280 -6.64 5.41 13.06
N TYR A 281 -6.57 5.93 11.84
CA TYR A 281 -7.26 7.17 11.49
C TYR A 281 -8.78 7.03 11.55
N PHE A 282 -9.37 6.02 10.90
CA PHE A 282 -10.83 5.86 10.84
C PHE A 282 -11.45 5.35 12.14
N SER A 283 -10.65 4.74 13.03
CA SER A 283 -11.08 4.47 14.41
C SER A 283 -11.26 5.76 15.21
N ALA A 284 -10.41 6.77 14.98
CA ALA A 284 -10.53 8.08 15.63
C ALA A 284 -11.49 9.02 14.90
N HIS A 285 -11.67 8.85 13.58
CA HIS A 285 -12.49 9.70 12.73
C HIS A 285 -13.46 8.86 11.87
N PRO A 286 -14.55 8.34 12.46
CA PRO A 286 -15.47 7.45 11.75
C PRO A 286 -16.17 8.11 10.55
N ASN A 287 -16.37 9.43 10.61
CA ASN A 287 -17.05 10.23 9.59
C ASN A 287 -16.04 11.01 8.73
N PRO A 288 -15.80 10.65 7.45
CA PRO A 288 -14.85 11.33 6.57
C PRO A 288 -15.13 12.81 6.32
N ALA A 289 -16.37 13.24 6.54
CA ALA A 289 -16.83 14.61 6.32
C ALA A 289 -16.53 15.57 7.48
N GLU A 290 -16.31 15.06 8.69
CA GLU A 290 -16.26 15.88 9.92
C GLU A 290 -14.82 16.21 10.37
N SER A 291 -13.81 15.52 9.85
CA SER A 291 -12.41 15.62 10.32
C SER A 291 -11.63 16.84 9.82
N GLY A 292 -12.29 18.01 9.76
CA GLY A 292 -11.72 19.28 9.31
C GLY A 292 -11.30 20.26 10.42
N GLY A 293 -11.39 19.87 11.69
CA GLY A 293 -11.03 20.74 12.82
C GLY A 293 -10.25 19.98 13.87
N ASP A 294 -8.94 20.14 13.84
CA ASP A 294 -8.02 20.13 14.99
C ASP A 294 -6.72 20.86 14.58
#